data_AF-A0A1T4XBS7-F1
#
_entry.id   AF-A0A1T4XBS7-F1
#
_cell.length_a   1.000
_cell.length_b   1.000
_cell.length_c   1.000
_cell.angle_alpha   90.00
_cell.angle_beta   90.00
_cell.angle_gamma   90.00
#
_symmetry.space_group_name_H-M   'P 1'
#
loop_
_entity.id
_entity.type
_entity.pdbx_description
1 polymer ?
#
loop_
_entity_poly.entity_id
_entity_poly.type
_entity_poly.pdbx_seq_one_letter_code
_entity_poly.pdbx_strand_id
1 'polypeptide(L)'
;MSLALEVLRSLDLAEPTEAGRPPFLTAASGLVNVGDYLYVVADDEHHLGIFSRSQPHSGRLLRLLEGDLPAEPKARKAHKPDFEVLTVLPAFGPYPQGALFVLGSGSKKRRYRGVILGLAADGALNTEPLIIDLQPLYAELAEHFADLNIEGAFINRYLNLLQRGNKAETSQNACIRLDLAHSLNAILQKQALTADLLISIQPYALGEVQGTPLGFTDAVALPEGNWLFSAAAEATDHSYTDGELVAAALGVINAQDELVYLTQLDNRYKIEGISAQVEGNSLHLLLVTDADDPSQAAVLLQTQLSGYPF
;
A
#
# COMPACT_ATOMS: atom_id res chain seq x y z
N MET A 1 -8.35 25.62 5.51
CA MET A 1 -7.23 25.34 6.44
C MET A 1 -6.63 24.03 5.99
N SER A 2 -5.30 23.97 5.81
CA SER A 2 -4.63 22.70 5.48
C SER A 2 -4.70 21.76 6.68
N LEU A 3 -4.88 20.47 6.41
CA LEU A 3 -4.87 19.43 7.44
C LEU A 3 -3.49 19.41 8.12
N ALA A 4 -3.45 19.38 9.45
CA ALA A 4 -2.18 19.31 10.18
C ALA A 4 -1.64 17.87 10.15
N LEU A 5 -0.41 17.72 9.66
CA LEU A 5 0.36 16.46 9.71
C LEU A 5 1.41 16.56 10.82
N GLU A 6 1.27 15.73 11.84
CA GLU A 6 2.22 15.61 12.96
C GLU A 6 3.18 14.45 12.70
N VAL A 7 4.49 14.68 12.80
CA VAL A 7 5.48 13.60 12.70
C VAL A 7 5.58 12.91 14.06
N LEU A 8 5.25 11.62 14.12
CA LEU A 8 5.39 10.81 15.33
C LEU A 8 6.80 10.26 15.49
N ARG A 9 7.39 9.77 14.40
CA ARG A 9 8.74 9.18 14.39
C ARG A 9 9.27 8.99 12.98
N SER A 10 10.59 8.86 12.86
CA SER A 10 11.23 8.25 11.69
C SER A 10 11.11 6.72 11.74
N LEU A 11 11.11 6.08 10.58
CA LEU A 11 11.10 4.63 10.41
C LEU A 11 12.51 4.04 10.47
N ASP A 12 13.21 4.34 11.57
CA ASP A 12 14.56 3.86 11.85
C ASP A 12 14.58 2.36 12.16
N LEU A 13 15.58 1.65 11.64
CA LEU A 13 15.79 0.22 11.81
C LEU A 13 16.95 -0.04 12.78
N ALA A 14 16.87 -1.14 13.54
CA ALA A 14 17.94 -1.52 14.45
C ALA A 14 19.23 -1.89 13.70
N GLU A 15 19.09 -2.46 12.52
CA GLU A 15 20.16 -2.82 11.60
C GLU A 15 19.75 -2.43 10.18
N PRO A 16 20.69 -2.05 9.30
CA PRO A 16 20.39 -1.81 7.90
C PRO A 16 19.95 -3.11 7.20
N THR A 17 19.17 -2.97 6.12
CA THR A 17 18.69 -4.12 5.31
C THR A 17 19.84 -4.92 4.72
N GLU A 18 20.94 -4.25 4.40
CA GLU A 18 22.19 -4.83 3.88
C GLU A 18 23.38 -3.88 4.14
N ALA A 19 24.59 -4.39 3.90
CA ALA A 19 25.81 -3.59 4.04
C ALA A 19 25.81 -2.40 3.06
N GLY A 20 26.01 -1.19 3.58
CA GLY A 20 26.07 0.03 2.77
C GLY A 20 24.74 0.76 2.63
N ARG A 21 23.64 0.21 3.18
CA ARG A 21 22.37 0.90 3.27
C ARG A 21 22.20 1.65 4.59
N PRO A 22 21.39 2.72 4.60
CA PRO A 22 21.02 3.39 5.85
C PRO A 22 20.20 2.46 6.75
N PRO A 23 20.27 2.64 8.08
CA PRO A 23 19.48 1.89 9.04
C PRO A 23 18.07 2.51 9.19
N PHE A 24 17.36 2.70 8.09
CA PHE A 24 15.98 3.18 8.05
C PHE A 24 15.29 2.75 6.75
N LEU A 25 13.96 2.73 6.74
CA LEU A 25 13.20 2.62 5.50
C LEU A 25 13.13 3.99 4.81
N THR A 26 13.32 4.02 3.49
CA THR A 26 13.21 5.25 2.67
C THR A 26 11.84 5.36 2.01
N ALA A 27 11.40 4.30 1.34
CA ALA A 27 10.16 4.25 0.57
C ALA A 27 9.16 3.35 1.28
N ALA A 28 8.37 3.92 2.20
CA ALA A 28 7.36 3.15 2.93
C ALA A 28 6.05 3.15 2.14
N SER A 29 5.82 2.08 1.38
CA SER A 29 4.79 1.99 0.34
C SER A 29 3.54 1.20 0.76
N GLY A 30 3.28 1.12 2.06
CA GLY A 30 2.05 0.51 2.59
C GLY A 30 2.13 0.33 4.09
N LEU A 31 1.00 0.50 4.79
CA LEU A 31 0.92 0.45 6.25
C LEU A 31 -0.24 -0.40 6.73
N VAL A 32 0.05 -1.31 7.66
CA VAL A 32 -0.98 -2.00 8.43
C VAL A 32 -0.70 -1.85 9.92
N ASN A 33 -1.73 -1.45 10.67
CA ASN A 33 -1.69 -1.33 12.12
C ASN A 33 -2.55 -2.44 12.77
N VAL A 34 -1.92 -3.37 13.49
CA VAL A 34 -2.61 -4.44 14.22
C VAL A 34 -2.05 -4.54 15.64
N GLY A 35 -2.91 -4.25 16.63
CA GLY A 35 -2.51 -4.26 18.04
C GLY A 35 -1.47 -3.17 18.36
N ASP A 36 -0.26 -3.59 18.72
CA ASP A 36 0.89 -2.68 18.90
C ASP A 36 1.84 -2.69 17.70
N TYR A 37 1.55 -3.45 16.65
CA TYR A 37 2.44 -3.62 15.51
C TYR A 37 2.04 -2.71 14.35
N LEU A 38 3.02 -1.95 13.86
CA LEU A 38 2.97 -1.27 12.58
C LEU A 38 3.83 -2.07 11.59
N TYR A 39 3.18 -2.65 10.60
CA TYR A 39 3.80 -3.35 9.50
C TYR A 39 3.92 -2.41 8.31
N VAL A 40 5.11 -2.35 7.72
CA VAL A 40 5.41 -1.43 6.62
C VAL A 40 6.13 -2.21 5.52
N VAL A 41 5.61 -2.15 4.30
CA VAL A 41 6.33 -2.64 3.12
C VAL A 41 7.16 -1.51 2.53
N ALA A 42 8.27 -1.88 1.90
CA ALA A 42 9.09 -0.96 1.13
C ALA A 42 9.32 -1.51 -0.27
N ASP A 43 9.14 -0.66 -1.27
CA ASP A 43 9.18 -1.05 -2.68
C ASP A 43 10.56 -1.58 -3.13
N ASP A 44 11.61 -1.05 -2.51
CA ASP A 44 13.02 -1.21 -2.82
C ASP A 44 13.72 -2.31 -2.00
N GLU A 45 12.94 -3.09 -1.23
CA GLU A 45 13.43 -4.11 -0.30
C GLU A 45 12.75 -5.49 -0.46
N HIS A 46 13.45 -6.54 -0.02
CA HIS A 46 12.89 -7.89 0.15
C HIS A 46 12.31 -8.10 1.57
N HIS A 47 12.06 -7.02 2.32
CA HIS A 47 11.75 -7.10 3.74
C HIS A 47 10.46 -6.37 4.08
N LEU A 48 9.81 -6.85 5.14
CA LEU A 48 8.74 -6.16 5.84
C LEU A 48 9.34 -5.48 7.08
N GLY A 49 9.14 -4.17 7.21
CA GLY A 49 9.43 -3.42 8.42
C GLY A 49 8.38 -3.69 9.50
N ILE A 50 8.83 -3.86 10.73
CA ILE A 50 7.99 -4.11 11.90
C ILE A 50 8.38 -3.12 12.99
N PHE A 51 7.46 -2.22 13.34
CA PHE A 51 7.65 -1.19 14.34
C PHE A 51 6.61 -1.34 15.46
N SER A 52 6.95 -0.85 16.66
CA SER A 52 5.96 -0.68 17.72
C SER A 52 5.23 0.64 17.54
N ARG A 53 3.91 0.60 17.72
CA ARG A 53 3.05 1.78 17.76
C ARG A 53 3.26 2.59 19.03
N SER A 54 3.40 1.91 20.17
CA SER A 54 3.51 2.56 21.48
C SER A 54 4.94 2.87 21.92
N GLN A 55 5.94 2.16 21.38
CA GLN A 55 7.33 2.30 21.80
C GLN A 55 8.20 2.90 20.68
N PRO A 56 9.06 3.89 20.99
CA PRO A 56 9.89 4.58 19.99
C PRO A 56 11.13 3.78 19.55
N HIS A 57 11.24 2.50 19.94
CA HIS A 57 12.39 1.66 19.56
C HIS A 57 12.48 1.50 18.04
N SER A 58 13.70 1.39 17.52
CA SER A 58 13.95 1.08 16.12
C SER A 58 13.20 -0.18 15.68
N GLY A 59 12.71 -0.16 14.44
CA GLY A 59 12.05 -1.28 13.83
C GLY A 59 13.00 -2.44 13.57
N ARG A 60 12.40 -3.60 13.35
CA ARG A 60 13.09 -4.81 12.87
C ARG A 60 12.57 -5.20 11.51
N LEU A 61 13.34 -6.01 10.81
CA LEU A 61 12.99 -6.52 9.49
C LEU A 61 12.60 -7.99 9.58
N LEU A 62 11.63 -8.38 8.75
CA LEU A 62 11.35 -9.76 8.41
C LEU A 62 11.53 -9.95 6.91
N ARG A 63 12.34 -10.92 6.51
CA ARG A 63 12.58 -11.23 5.10
C ARG A 63 11.34 -11.88 4.48
N LEU A 64 10.88 -11.32 3.36
CA LEU A 64 9.74 -11.80 2.56
C LEU A 64 10.19 -12.72 1.42
N LEU A 65 11.33 -12.40 0.80
CA LEU A 65 11.87 -13.12 -0.34
C LEU A 65 13.35 -13.47 -0.12
N GLU A 66 13.71 -14.65 -0.60
CA GLU A 66 15.09 -15.10 -0.65
C GLU A 66 15.93 -14.31 -1.67
N GLY A 67 17.23 -14.23 -1.39
CA GLY A 67 18.21 -13.58 -2.26
C GLY A 67 18.40 -12.09 -1.97
N ASP A 68 19.51 -11.56 -2.48
CA ASP A 68 19.91 -10.16 -2.27
C ASP A 68 19.64 -9.33 -3.51
N LEU A 69 19.40 -8.04 -3.28
CA LEU A 69 19.24 -7.06 -4.35
C LEU A 69 20.62 -6.46 -4.69
N PRO A 70 20.86 -6.07 -5.95
CA PRO A 70 22.10 -5.38 -6.30
C PRO A 70 22.27 -4.07 -5.53
N ALA A 71 23.51 -3.72 -5.18
CA ALA A 71 23.82 -2.42 -4.58
C ALA A 71 23.73 -1.26 -5.59
N GLU A 72 23.95 -1.53 -6.89
CA GLU A 72 23.89 -0.50 -7.93
C GLU A 72 22.43 -0.08 -8.21
N PRO A 73 22.07 1.22 -8.16
CA PRO A 73 20.69 1.69 -8.22
C PRO A 73 19.89 1.21 -9.44
N LYS A 74 20.46 1.23 -10.64
CA LYS A 74 19.75 0.83 -11.86
C LYS A 74 19.49 -0.68 -11.88
N ALA A 75 20.48 -1.47 -11.49
CA ALA A 75 20.34 -2.91 -11.34
C ALA A 75 19.32 -3.26 -10.25
N ARG A 76 19.31 -2.54 -9.11
CA ARG A 76 18.31 -2.68 -8.05
C ARG A 76 16.90 -2.39 -8.56
N LYS A 77 16.68 -1.24 -9.20
CA LYS A 77 15.36 -0.86 -9.78
C LYS A 77 14.86 -1.89 -10.80
N ALA A 78 15.77 -2.60 -11.48
CA ALA A 78 15.40 -3.67 -12.40
C ALA A 78 15.04 -5.00 -11.72
N HIS A 79 15.51 -5.25 -10.49
CA HIS A 79 15.33 -6.52 -9.78
C HIS A 79 14.38 -6.45 -8.58
N LYS A 80 14.10 -5.26 -8.04
CA LYS A 80 13.23 -5.07 -6.87
C LYS A 80 11.85 -5.74 -7.05
N PRO A 81 11.30 -6.36 -5.99
CA PRO A 81 9.99 -6.99 -6.04
C PRO A 81 8.87 -5.98 -6.20
N ASP A 82 9.09 -4.71 -5.80
CA ASP A 82 8.14 -3.61 -5.90
C ASP A 82 6.87 -3.91 -5.11
N PHE A 83 7.04 -4.22 -3.82
CA PHE A 83 5.92 -4.44 -2.92
C PHE A 83 5.32 -3.10 -2.52
N GLU A 84 4.25 -2.72 -3.22
CA GLU A 84 3.52 -1.43 -3.08
C GLU A 84 2.19 -1.60 -2.35
N VAL A 85 1.89 -2.79 -1.83
CA VAL A 85 0.59 -3.07 -1.22
C VAL A 85 0.77 -3.90 0.02
N LEU A 86 0.09 -3.49 1.09
CA LEU A 86 -0.04 -4.25 2.32
C LEU A 86 -1.46 -4.13 2.86
N THR A 87 -2.12 -5.27 3.09
CA THR A 87 -3.47 -5.30 3.68
C THR A 87 -3.66 -6.48 4.63
N VAL A 88 -4.75 -6.48 5.41
CA VAL A 88 -5.09 -7.58 6.34
C VAL A 88 -6.23 -8.41 5.75
N LEU A 89 -5.97 -9.68 5.48
CA LEU A 89 -7.00 -10.67 5.18
C LEU A 89 -7.73 -11.09 6.46
N PRO A 90 -9.04 -11.35 6.40
CA PRO A 90 -9.82 -11.82 7.54
C PRO A 90 -9.39 -13.23 7.93
N ALA A 91 -9.86 -13.72 9.07
CA ALA A 91 -9.57 -15.09 9.51
C ALA A 91 -10.06 -16.15 8.52
N PHE A 92 -9.19 -17.13 8.20
CA PHE A 92 -9.49 -18.21 7.25
C PHE A 92 -8.53 -19.38 7.42
N GLY A 93 -9.04 -20.62 7.30
CA GLY A 93 -8.25 -21.86 7.37
C GLY A 93 -7.22 -21.88 8.53
N PRO A 94 -5.90 -21.98 8.25
CA PRO A 94 -4.87 -22.03 9.28
C PRO A 94 -4.51 -20.65 9.88
N TYR A 95 -5.18 -19.57 9.46
CA TYR A 95 -4.96 -18.20 9.90
C TYR A 95 -6.15 -17.69 10.74
N PRO A 96 -6.31 -18.15 12.00
CA PRO A 96 -7.49 -17.84 12.82
C PRO A 96 -7.59 -16.38 13.24
N GLN A 97 -6.50 -15.61 13.14
CA GLN A 97 -6.45 -14.17 13.44
C GLN A 97 -6.30 -13.33 12.16
N GLY A 98 -6.49 -13.94 11.01
CA GLY A 98 -6.18 -13.33 9.72
C GLY A 98 -4.69 -13.42 9.36
N ALA A 99 -4.35 -12.78 8.26
CA ALA A 99 -3.00 -12.76 7.73
C ALA A 99 -2.73 -11.43 7.02
N LEU A 100 -1.47 -10.96 7.05
CA LEU A 100 -1.03 -9.92 6.13
C LEU A 100 -0.98 -10.47 4.72
N PHE A 101 -1.35 -9.64 3.76
CA PHE A 101 -1.18 -9.90 2.34
C PHE A 101 -0.40 -8.75 1.72
N VAL A 102 0.81 -9.07 1.25
CA VAL A 102 1.69 -8.18 0.52
C VAL A 102 1.55 -8.47 -0.96
N LEU A 103 1.47 -7.45 -1.82
CA LEU A 103 1.41 -7.62 -3.28
C LEU A 103 2.49 -6.81 -3.97
N GLY A 104 3.07 -7.37 -5.03
CA GLY A 104 3.86 -6.59 -5.97
C GLY A 104 2.96 -5.71 -6.84
N SER A 105 3.52 -4.62 -7.38
CA SER A 105 2.77 -3.62 -8.15
C SER A 105 2.17 -4.11 -9.48
N GLY A 106 2.65 -5.23 -10.02
CA GLY A 106 2.14 -5.73 -11.31
C GLY A 106 2.57 -4.95 -12.55
N SER A 107 3.45 -3.96 -12.42
CA SER A 107 3.99 -3.20 -13.56
C SER A 107 5.03 -3.97 -14.40
N LYS A 108 5.55 -5.09 -13.89
CA LYS A 108 6.44 -6.01 -14.63
C LYS A 108 6.19 -7.44 -14.17
N LYS A 109 6.31 -8.42 -15.09
CA LYS A 109 6.09 -9.85 -14.82
C LYS A 109 6.80 -10.39 -13.57
N ARG A 110 7.99 -9.89 -13.22
CA ARG A 110 8.72 -10.32 -12.00
C ARG A 110 8.01 -9.95 -10.69
N ARG A 111 7.14 -8.94 -10.73
CA ARG A 111 6.36 -8.35 -9.63
C ARG A 111 5.01 -9.08 -9.46
N TYR A 112 4.75 -10.13 -10.23
CA TYR A 112 3.47 -10.88 -10.23
C TYR A 112 3.45 -11.90 -9.10
N ARG A 113 3.67 -11.44 -7.87
CA ARG A 113 3.74 -12.28 -6.69
C ARG A 113 3.16 -11.56 -5.49
N GLY A 114 2.56 -12.32 -4.59
CA GLY A 114 2.15 -11.86 -3.28
C GLY A 114 2.77 -12.69 -2.17
N VAL A 115 2.69 -12.20 -0.94
CA VAL A 115 3.20 -12.89 0.25
C VAL A 115 2.14 -12.89 1.33
N ILE A 116 1.89 -14.06 1.92
CA ILE A 116 0.98 -14.24 3.05
C ILE A 116 1.78 -14.49 4.32
N LEU A 117 1.43 -13.78 5.39
CA LEU A 117 2.01 -13.93 6.73
C LEU A 117 0.90 -13.99 7.78
N GLY A 118 0.77 -15.11 8.49
CA GLY A 118 -0.24 -15.29 9.53
C GLY A 118 -0.02 -14.39 10.74
N LEU A 119 -1.13 -13.98 11.35
CA LEU A 119 -1.14 -13.18 12.58
C LEU A 119 -1.45 -14.06 13.80
N ALA A 120 -0.84 -13.71 14.92
CA ALA A 120 -1.20 -14.16 16.26
C ALA A 120 -2.25 -13.24 16.89
N ALA A 121 -2.78 -13.65 18.05
CA ALA A 121 -3.89 -12.95 18.70
C ALA A 121 -3.53 -11.52 19.18
N ASP A 122 -2.26 -11.26 19.44
CA ASP A 122 -1.71 -9.95 19.79
C ASP A 122 -1.34 -9.09 18.56
N GLY A 123 -1.52 -9.64 17.35
CA GLY A 123 -1.13 -9.00 16.10
C GLY A 123 0.29 -9.29 15.64
N ALA A 124 1.08 -10.09 16.38
CA ALA A 124 2.42 -10.48 15.95
C ALA A 124 2.39 -11.46 14.77
N LEU A 125 3.43 -11.51 13.95
CA LEU A 125 3.58 -12.54 12.91
C LEU A 125 3.88 -13.91 13.53
N ASN A 126 3.22 -14.97 13.06
CA ASN A 126 3.39 -16.33 13.59
C ASN A 126 3.60 -17.42 12.53
N THR A 127 3.77 -17.05 11.26
CA THR A 127 4.13 -17.99 10.19
C THR A 127 5.32 -17.50 9.39
N GLU A 128 5.95 -18.42 8.68
CA GLU A 128 6.88 -18.09 7.61
C GLU A 128 6.14 -17.49 6.40
N PRO A 129 6.82 -16.70 5.54
CA PRO A 129 6.26 -16.19 4.30
C PRO A 129 5.75 -17.31 3.36
N LEU A 130 4.49 -17.21 2.92
CA LEU A 130 3.94 -18.04 1.85
C LEU A 130 3.83 -17.21 0.58
N ILE A 131 4.55 -17.60 -0.47
CA ILE A 131 4.49 -16.93 -1.78
C ILE A 131 3.26 -17.39 -2.56
N ILE A 132 2.52 -16.42 -3.08
CA ILE A 132 1.35 -16.61 -3.93
C ILE A 132 1.68 -16.12 -5.34
N ASP A 133 1.38 -16.95 -6.34
CA ASP A 133 1.50 -16.57 -7.74
C ASP A 133 0.31 -15.69 -8.15
N LEU A 134 0.60 -14.48 -8.64
CA LEU A 134 -0.40 -13.53 -9.14
C LEU A 134 -0.40 -13.44 -10.66
N GLN A 135 0.46 -14.21 -11.35
CA GLN A 135 0.66 -14.07 -12.78
C GLN A 135 -0.62 -14.21 -13.61
N PRO A 136 -1.50 -15.19 -13.38
CA PRO A 136 -2.72 -15.32 -14.16
C PRO A 136 -3.67 -14.13 -13.99
N LEU A 137 -3.87 -13.67 -12.75
CA LEU A 137 -4.68 -12.49 -12.45
C LEU A 137 -4.08 -11.21 -13.04
N TYR A 138 -2.79 -10.95 -12.83
CA TYR A 138 -2.16 -9.72 -13.31
C TYR A 138 -2.00 -9.70 -14.84
N ALA A 139 -1.87 -10.86 -15.48
CA ALA A 139 -1.93 -10.95 -16.94
C ALA A 139 -3.30 -10.52 -17.47
N GLU A 140 -4.40 -10.95 -16.82
CA GLU A 140 -5.74 -10.49 -17.18
C GLU A 140 -5.88 -8.98 -16.96
N LEU A 141 -5.48 -8.45 -15.79
CA LEU A 141 -5.61 -7.02 -15.51
C LEU A 141 -4.79 -6.14 -16.47
N ALA A 142 -3.65 -6.62 -16.96
CA ALA A 142 -2.83 -5.92 -17.96
C ALA A 142 -3.51 -5.79 -19.33
N GLU A 143 -4.57 -6.55 -19.62
CA GLU A 143 -5.40 -6.34 -20.81
C GLU A 143 -6.36 -5.15 -20.65
N HIS A 144 -6.65 -4.73 -19.41
CA HIS A 144 -7.51 -3.59 -19.09
C HIS A 144 -6.72 -2.31 -18.85
N PHE A 145 -5.46 -2.42 -18.42
CA PHE A 145 -4.58 -1.30 -18.10
C PHE A 145 -3.25 -1.41 -18.84
N ALA A 146 -2.95 -0.45 -19.72
CA ALA A 146 -1.68 -0.42 -20.47
C ALA A 146 -0.46 -0.40 -19.53
N ASP A 147 -0.57 0.31 -18.42
CA ASP A 147 0.44 0.41 -17.35
C ASP A 147 -0.16 -0.09 -16.02
N LEU A 148 -0.38 -1.40 -15.89
CA LEU A 148 -0.82 -2.00 -14.63
C LEU A 148 0.12 -1.59 -13.49
N ASN A 149 -0.43 -1.01 -12.42
CA ASN A 149 0.30 -0.52 -11.27
C ASN A 149 -0.62 -0.50 -10.05
N ILE A 150 -0.60 -1.59 -9.28
CA ILE A 150 -1.40 -1.76 -8.08
C ILE A 150 -0.64 -1.18 -6.89
N GLU A 151 -1.19 -0.15 -6.25
CA GLU A 151 -0.58 0.56 -5.12
C GLU A 151 -1.44 0.56 -3.85
N GLY A 152 -2.56 -0.15 -3.85
CA GLY A 152 -3.35 -0.26 -2.62
C GLY A 152 -4.25 -1.48 -2.60
N ALA A 153 -4.63 -1.92 -1.41
CA ALA A 153 -5.67 -2.92 -1.24
C ALA A 153 -6.38 -2.80 0.10
N PHE A 154 -7.67 -3.10 0.09
CA PHE A 154 -8.47 -3.16 1.31
C PHE A 154 -9.52 -4.27 1.24
N ILE A 155 -9.90 -4.76 2.42
CA ILE A 155 -10.91 -5.80 2.55
C ILE A 155 -12.22 -5.25 3.07
N ASN A 156 -13.30 -5.52 2.34
CA ASN A 156 -14.66 -5.42 2.83
C ASN A 156 -15.41 -6.71 2.46
N ARG A 157 -16.56 -6.62 1.79
CA ARG A 157 -17.20 -7.78 1.13
C ARG A 157 -16.34 -8.38 -0.01
N TYR A 158 -15.36 -7.64 -0.50
CA TYR A 158 -14.44 -8.02 -1.58
C TYR A 158 -12.99 -7.90 -1.12
N LEU A 159 -12.09 -8.53 -1.89
CA LEU A 159 -10.70 -8.10 -1.96
C LEU A 159 -10.62 -7.01 -3.03
N ASN A 160 -10.38 -5.77 -2.60
CA ASN A 160 -10.30 -4.62 -3.49
C ASN A 160 -8.83 -4.29 -3.74
N LEU A 161 -8.42 -4.17 -5.00
CA LEU A 161 -7.11 -3.68 -5.42
C LEU A 161 -7.26 -2.30 -6.05
N LEU A 162 -6.32 -1.41 -5.80
CA LEU A 162 -6.30 -0.06 -6.38
C LEU A 162 -5.24 0.04 -7.46
N GLN A 163 -5.71 0.19 -8.70
CA GLN A 163 -4.88 0.61 -9.82
C GLN A 163 -4.62 2.11 -9.70
N ARG A 164 -3.35 2.50 -9.73
CA ARG A 164 -2.94 3.89 -9.87
C ARG A 164 -2.99 4.34 -11.32
N GLY A 165 -3.64 5.49 -11.55
CA GLY A 165 -3.59 6.19 -12.83
C GLY A 165 -2.31 7.00 -13.00
N ASN A 166 -1.95 7.30 -14.25
CA ASN A 166 -0.81 8.16 -14.59
C ASN A 166 -1.20 9.16 -15.71
N LYS A 167 -0.25 9.96 -16.21
CA LYS A 167 -0.51 10.98 -17.25
C LYS A 167 -0.95 10.39 -18.61
N ALA A 168 -0.75 9.10 -18.88
CA ALA A 168 -1.18 8.48 -20.11
C ALA A 168 -2.72 8.39 -20.18
N GLU A 169 -3.31 8.71 -21.33
CA GLU A 169 -4.77 8.67 -21.53
C GLU A 169 -5.40 7.30 -21.21
N THR A 170 -4.61 6.23 -21.25
CA THR A 170 -5.02 4.85 -20.95
C THR A 170 -4.77 4.40 -19.52
N SER A 171 -4.27 5.28 -18.64
CA SER A 171 -3.90 4.94 -17.26
C SER A 171 -4.83 5.65 -16.27
N GLN A 172 -5.93 4.99 -15.94
CA GLN A 172 -6.96 5.52 -15.05
C GLN A 172 -6.86 4.89 -13.66
N ASN A 173 -7.15 5.70 -12.63
CA ASN A 173 -7.39 5.16 -11.30
C ASN A 173 -8.59 4.21 -11.32
N ALA A 174 -8.46 3.04 -10.70
CA ALA A 174 -9.59 2.11 -10.62
C ALA A 174 -9.56 1.26 -9.34
N CYS A 175 -10.75 0.93 -8.84
CA CYS A 175 -10.93 -0.13 -7.84
C CYS A 175 -11.31 -1.42 -8.57
N ILE A 176 -10.42 -2.41 -8.48
CA ILE A 176 -10.62 -3.75 -9.02
C ILE A 176 -11.15 -4.63 -7.88
N ARG A 177 -12.33 -5.22 -8.09
CA ARG A 177 -12.99 -6.06 -7.09
C ARG A 177 -12.79 -7.52 -7.41
N LEU A 178 -12.28 -8.26 -6.45
CA LEU A 178 -12.13 -9.71 -6.51
C LEU A 178 -13.06 -10.39 -5.53
N ASP A 179 -13.55 -11.58 -5.89
CA ASP A 179 -14.32 -12.43 -4.98
C ASP A 179 -13.44 -12.84 -3.80
N LEU A 180 -13.75 -12.31 -2.61
CA LEU A 180 -12.97 -12.55 -1.41
C LEU A 180 -12.98 -14.03 -1.01
N ALA A 181 -14.15 -14.68 -1.04
CA ALA A 181 -14.26 -16.06 -0.58
C ALA A 181 -13.48 -17.02 -1.49
N HIS A 182 -13.58 -16.81 -2.81
CA HIS A 182 -12.82 -17.60 -3.78
C HIS A 182 -11.31 -17.29 -3.70
N SER A 183 -10.92 -16.03 -3.49
CA SER A 183 -9.52 -15.65 -3.29
C SER A 183 -8.92 -16.33 -2.08
N LEU A 184 -9.62 -16.32 -0.94
CA LEU A 184 -9.18 -17.01 0.29
C LEU A 184 -9.06 -18.52 0.06
N ASN A 185 -10.01 -19.14 -0.65
CA ASN A 185 -9.94 -20.57 -0.99
C ASN A 185 -8.73 -20.90 -1.86
N ALA A 186 -8.44 -20.10 -2.89
CA ALA A 186 -7.25 -20.28 -3.74
C ALA A 186 -5.96 -20.19 -2.92
N ILE A 187 -5.85 -19.21 -2.01
CA ILE A 187 -4.71 -19.06 -1.10
C ILE A 187 -4.56 -20.29 -0.19
N LEU A 188 -5.66 -20.81 0.38
CA LEU A 188 -5.64 -22.01 1.21
C LEU A 188 -5.14 -23.24 0.46
N GLN A 189 -5.53 -23.37 -0.81
CA GLN A 189 -5.10 -24.45 -1.69
C GLN A 189 -3.72 -24.20 -2.31
N LYS A 190 -3.06 -23.08 -1.96
CA LYS A 190 -1.77 -22.64 -2.52
C LYS A 190 -1.81 -22.57 -4.04
N GLN A 191 -2.94 -22.14 -4.59
CA GLN A 191 -3.15 -21.91 -6.01
C GLN A 191 -2.82 -20.46 -6.36
N ALA A 192 -2.54 -20.23 -7.64
CA ALA A 192 -2.43 -18.88 -8.17
C ALA A 192 -3.77 -18.16 -8.07
N LEU A 193 -3.74 -16.83 -7.92
CA LEU A 193 -4.93 -16.01 -8.14
C LEU A 193 -5.15 -15.84 -9.64
N THR A 194 -6.39 -16.04 -10.07
CA THR A 194 -6.78 -16.17 -11.48
C THR A 194 -7.89 -15.22 -11.86
N ALA A 195 -8.10 -15.05 -13.17
CA ALA A 195 -9.06 -14.10 -13.74
C ALA A 195 -10.53 -14.34 -13.32
N ASP A 196 -10.90 -15.59 -12.98
CA ASP A 196 -12.26 -15.93 -12.52
C ASP A 196 -12.62 -15.31 -11.16
N LEU A 197 -11.63 -14.77 -10.44
CA LEU A 197 -11.86 -13.99 -9.22
C LEU A 197 -12.39 -12.59 -9.53
N LEU A 198 -12.20 -12.07 -10.75
CA LEU A 198 -12.55 -10.70 -11.11
C LEU A 198 -14.07 -10.50 -11.15
N ILE A 199 -14.58 -9.61 -10.31
CA ILE A 199 -15.99 -9.24 -10.24
C ILE A 199 -16.27 -7.99 -11.09
N SER A 200 -15.47 -6.93 -10.90
CA SER A 200 -15.66 -5.66 -11.61
C SER A 200 -14.43 -4.77 -11.53
N ILE A 201 -14.30 -3.86 -12.48
CA ILE A 201 -13.34 -2.76 -12.46
C ILE A 201 -14.13 -1.45 -12.45
N GLN A 202 -14.00 -0.68 -11.37
CA GLN A 202 -14.68 0.61 -11.21
C GLN A 202 -13.66 1.75 -11.37
N PRO A 203 -13.71 2.52 -12.46
CA PRO A 203 -12.82 3.67 -12.65
C PRO A 203 -13.19 4.84 -11.74
N TYR A 204 -12.19 5.66 -11.39
CA TYR A 204 -12.33 6.87 -10.59
C TYR A 204 -11.60 8.06 -11.24
N ALA A 205 -12.26 9.22 -11.25
CA ALA A 205 -11.67 10.49 -11.64
C ALA A 205 -11.40 11.32 -10.37
N LEU A 206 -10.16 11.32 -9.90
CA LEU A 206 -9.74 12.03 -8.69
C LEU A 206 -9.43 13.52 -8.94
N GLY A 207 -9.35 13.93 -10.21
CA GLY A 207 -8.94 15.26 -10.63
C GLY A 207 -7.43 15.40 -10.79
N GLU A 208 -6.99 16.64 -10.97
CA GLU A 208 -5.59 17.01 -11.16
C GLU A 208 -5.25 18.25 -10.32
N VAL A 209 -3.98 18.38 -9.96
CA VAL A 209 -3.41 19.57 -9.31
C VAL A 209 -2.30 20.10 -10.20
N GLN A 210 -2.39 21.37 -10.60
CA GLN A 210 -1.44 22.00 -11.53
C GLN A 210 -1.20 21.19 -12.82
N GLY A 211 -2.26 20.59 -13.37
CA GLY A 211 -2.18 19.77 -14.59
C GLY A 211 -1.54 18.38 -14.39
N THR A 212 -1.31 17.97 -13.14
CA THR A 212 -0.79 16.63 -12.81
C THR A 212 -1.90 15.80 -12.15
N PRO A 213 -2.27 14.64 -12.70
CA PRO A 213 -3.36 13.82 -12.17
C PRO A 213 -3.02 13.25 -10.80
N LEU A 214 -4.02 13.18 -9.91
CA LEU A 214 -3.92 12.43 -8.65
C LEU A 214 -4.06 10.94 -8.92
N GLY A 215 -3.10 10.14 -8.47
CA GLY A 215 -3.12 8.68 -8.53
C GLY A 215 -3.30 8.07 -7.14
N PHE A 216 -4.06 6.98 -7.00
CA PHE A 216 -4.15 6.23 -5.74
C PHE A 216 -2.78 5.74 -5.29
N THR A 217 -2.51 5.80 -3.98
CA THR A 217 -1.25 5.31 -3.37
C THR A 217 -1.45 4.38 -2.18
N ASP A 218 -2.63 4.35 -1.55
CA ASP A 218 -3.05 3.31 -0.60
C ASP A 218 -4.56 3.46 -0.27
N ALA A 219 -5.16 2.47 0.38
CA ALA A 219 -6.51 2.56 0.92
C ALA A 219 -6.77 1.67 2.14
N VAL A 220 -7.75 2.08 2.94
CA VAL A 220 -8.24 1.31 4.09
C VAL A 220 -9.77 1.33 4.15
N ALA A 221 -10.35 0.18 4.46
CA ALA A 221 -11.79 0.05 4.65
C ALA A 221 -12.25 0.86 5.87
N LEU A 222 -13.42 1.49 5.74
CA LEU A 222 -14.14 2.15 6.83
C LEU A 222 -15.46 1.41 7.11
N PRO A 223 -16.11 1.68 8.26
CA PRO A 223 -17.45 1.16 8.54
C PRO A 223 -18.47 1.47 7.43
N GLU A 224 -19.52 0.65 7.42
CA GLU A 224 -20.68 0.77 6.51
C GLU A 224 -20.36 0.62 5.01
N GLY A 225 -19.14 0.18 4.67
CA GLY A 225 -18.70 -0.06 3.29
C GLY A 225 -17.99 1.12 2.63
N ASN A 226 -17.83 2.24 3.36
CA ASN A 226 -16.98 3.34 2.94
C ASN A 226 -15.51 2.92 2.95
N TRP A 227 -14.65 3.68 2.28
CA TRP A 227 -13.21 3.48 2.34
C TRP A 227 -12.47 4.81 2.17
N LEU A 228 -11.37 4.95 2.91
CA LEU A 228 -10.43 6.06 2.83
C LEU A 228 -9.32 5.67 1.87
N PHE A 229 -8.80 6.63 1.12
CA PHE A 229 -7.61 6.46 0.30
C PHE A 229 -6.64 7.63 0.44
N SER A 230 -5.37 7.37 0.17
CA SER A 230 -4.39 8.40 -0.16
C SER A 230 -4.16 8.46 -1.66
N ALA A 231 -3.78 9.64 -2.14
CA ALA A 231 -3.41 9.86 -3.52
C ALA A 231 -2.25 10.85 -3.63
N ALA A 232 -1.43 10.70 -4.67
CA ALA A 232 -0.33 11.59 -5.00
C ALA A 232 -0.37 12.02 -6.47
N ALA A 233 0.00 13.27 -6.72
CA ALA A 233 0.23 13.83 -8.05
C ALA A 233 1.73 14.07 -8.20
N GLU A 234 2.36 13.38 -9.15
CA GLU A 234 3.81 13.46 -9.40
C GLU A 234 4.08 13.98 -10.82
N ALA A 235 4.90 15.03 -10.93
CA ALA A 235 5.29 15.60 -12.21
C ALA A 235 6.35 14.72 -12.88
N THR A 236 5.92 13.72 -13.64
CA THR A 236 6.83 12.88 -14.43
C THR A 236 7.13 13.54 -15.78
N ASP A 237 7.99 14.56 -15.80
CA ASP A 237 8.39 15.20 -17.07
C ASP A 237 9.55 14.46 -17.77
N HIS A 238 10.29 13.59 -17.04
CA HIS A 238 11.34 12.74 -17.58
C HIS A 238 11.38 11.36 -16.92
N SER A 239 11.45 10.30 -17.73
CA SER A 239 11.33 8.87 -17.33
C SER A 239 12.49 8.30 -16.48
N TYR A 240 13.34 9.15 -15.88
CA TYR A 240 14.55 8.74 -15.16
C TYR A 240 14.62 9.20 -13.69
N THR A 241 13.73 10.09 -13.26
CA THR A 241 13.56 10.50 -11.85
C THR A 241 12.12 10.21 -11.44
N ASP A 242 11.92 9.71 -10.23
CA ASP A 242 10.59 9.71 -9.61
C ASP A 242 10.15 11.19 -9.52
N GLY A 243 8.90 11.49 -9.87
CA GLY A 243 8.47 12.84 -10.24
C GLY A 243 8.44 13.76 -9.02
N GLU A 244 8.63 15.06 -9.20
CA GLU A 244 8.42 16.00 -8.10
C GLU A 244 6.98 15.87 -7.57
N LEU A 245 6.83 15.72 -6.26
CA LEU A 245 5.51 15.68 -5.60
C LEU A 245 4.81 17.03 -5.77
N VAL A 246 3.83 17.08 -6.67
CA VAL A 246 2.99 18.26 -6.92
C VAL A 246 1.91 18.36 -5.86
N ALA A 247 1.29 17.23 -5.49
CA ALA A 247 0.27 17.19 -4.46
C ALA A 247 0.15 15.83 -3.77
N ALA A 248 -0.25 15.86 -2.51
CA ALA A 248 -0.77 14.70 -1.80
C ALA A 248 -2.19 14.98 -1.32
N ALA A 249 -3.05 13.97 -1.29
CA ALA A 249 -4.45 14.09 -0.92
C ALA A 249 -4.96 12.89 -0.13
N LEU A 250 -6.01 13.12 0.66
CA LEU A 250 -6.82 12.08 1.28
C LEU A 250 -8.25 12.21 0.78
N GLY A 251 -8.90 11.09 0.47
CA GLY A 251 -10.30 11.09 0.04
C GLY A 251 -11.09 9.91 0.59
N VAL A 252 -12.41 10.04 0.56
CA VAL A 252 -13.34 8.99 0.98
C VAL A 252 -14.31 8.69 -0.14
N ILE A 253 -14.45 7.39 -0.40
CA ILE A 253 -15.47 6.86 -1.30
C ILE A 253 -16.49 6.11 -0.46
N ASN A 254 -17.78 6.39 -0.69
CA ASN A 254 -18.86 5.77 0.07
C ASN A 254 -19.17 4.35 -0.44
N ALA A 255 -20.06 3.65 0.26
CA ALA A 255 -20.49 2.31 -0.11
C ALA A 255 -21.25 2.23 -1.46
N GLN A 256 -21.62 3.36 -2.04
CA GLN A 256 -22.26 3.51 -3.35
C GLN A 256 -21.26 3.82 -4.47
N ASP A 257 -19.96 3.74 -4.20
CA ASP A 257 -18.88 4.05 -5.15
C ASP A 257 -18.79 5.54 -5.56
N GLU A 258 -19.25 6.43 -4.70
CA GLU A 258 -19.21 7.87 -4.92
C GLU A 258 -18.07 8.50 -4.12
N LEU A 259 -17.25 9.32 -4.78
CA LEU A 259 -16.27 10.17 -4.12
C LEU A 259 -17.00 11.28 -3.34
N VAL A 260 -17.08 11.14 -2.02
CA VAL A 260 -17.83 12.05 -1.13
C VAL A 260 -16.95 13.07 -0.42
N TYR A 261 -15.64 12.81 -0.35
CA TYR A 261 -14.68 13.70 0.29
C TYR A 261 -13.34 13.63 -0.43
N LEU A 262 -12.70 14.78 -0.63
CA LEU A 262 -11.33 14.88 -1.09
C LEU A 262 -10.70 16.15 -0.49
N THR A 263 -9.55 16.00 0.16
CA THR A 263 -8.79 17.13 0.71
C THR A 263 -7.34 17.01 0.31
N GLN A 264 -6.78 18.12 -0.17
CA GLN A 264 -5.35 18.23 -0.43
C GLN A 264 -4.60 18.49 0.87
N LEU A 265 -3.46 17.84 1.04
CA LEU A 265 -2.54 18.02 2.15
C LEU A 265 -1.63 19.23 1.90
N ASP A 266 -0.70 19.49 2.82
CA ASP A 266 0.28 20.58 2.69
C ASP A 266 1.47 20.23 1.76
N ASN A 267 1.38 19.09 1.05
CA ASN A 267 2.34 18.59 0.06
C ASN A 267 3.78 18.41 0.57
N ARG A 268 3.99 18.35 1.90
CA ARG A 268 5.31 18.09 2.47
C ARG A 268 5.76 16.63 2.36
N TYR A 269 4.81 15.71 2.20
CA TYR A 269 5.04 14.28 2.27
C TYR A 269 4.23 13.56 1.19
N LYS A 270 4.88 12.63 0.49
CA LYS A 270 4.23 11.66 -0.39
C LYS A 270 3.68 10.54 0.48
N ILE A 271 2.35 10.47 0.60
CA ILE A 271 1.69 9.47 1.46
C ILE A 271 1.48 8.19 0.65
N GLU A 272 2.05 7.08 1.11
CA GLU A 272 1.94 5.77 0.44
C GLU A 272 1.50 4.64 1.38
N GLY A 273 1.11 4.96 2.61
CA GLY A 273 0.46 3.97 3.46
C GLY A 273 -0.45 4.62 4.46
N ILE A 274 -1.64 4.05 4.66
CA ILE A 274 -2.67 4.61 5.54
C ILE A 274 -3.29 3.57 6.46
N SER A 275 -3.54 3.98 7.70
CA SER A 275 -4.35 3.24 8.66
C SER A 275 -5.35 4.21 9.28
N ALA A 276 -6.60 3.78 9.46
CA ALA A 276 -7.67 4.61 10.00
C ALA A 276 -8.37 3.94 11.18
N GLN A 277 -8.71 4.74 12.19
CA GLN A 277 -9.60 4.37 13.28
C GLN A 277 -10.72 5.39 13.38
N VAL A 278 -11.96 4.92 13.44
CA VAL A 278 -13.12 5.79 13.66
C VAL A 278 -13.28 6.06 15.15
N GLU A 279 -13.33 7.34 15.53
CA GLU A 279 -13.63 7.79 16.89
C GLU A 279 -14.70 8.89 16.85
N GLY A 280 -15.93 8.55 17.21
CA GLY A 280 -17.06 9.48 17.14
C GLY A 280 -17.31 9.93 15.71
N ASN A 281 -17.17 11.24 15.46
CA ASN A 281 -17.33 11.85 14.15
C ASN A 281 -16.01 12.17 13.44
N SER A 282 -14.93 11.47 13.80
CA SER A 282 -13.60 11.69 13.26
C SER A 282 -12.91 10.39 12.85
N LEU A 283 -12.03 10.50 11.86
CA LEU A 283 -11.06 9.48 11.49
C LEU A 283 -9.70 9.87 12.05
N HIS A 284 -9.14 9.02 12.90
CA HIS A 284 -7.78 9.14 13.42
C HIS A 284 -6.86 8.31 12.53
N LEU A 285 -5.89 8.98 11.92
CA LEU A 285 -5.07 8.39 10.87
C LEU A 285 -3.62 8.25 11.30
N LEU A 286 -3.04 7.12 10.95
CA LEU A 286 -1.60 6.95 10.85
C LEU A 286 -1.24 6.86 9.37
N LEU A 287 -0.16 7.55 8.98
CA LEU A 287 0.30 7.59 7.61
C LEU A 287 1.80 7.28 7.56
N VAL A 288 2.27 6.59 6.53
CA VAL A 288 3.69 6.48 6.21
C VAL A 288 3.99 7.15 4.89
N THR A 289 5.25 7.51 4.71
CA THR A 289 5.69 8.34 3.59
C THR A 289 6.74 7.64 2.75
N ASP A 290 6.73 7.90 1.46
CA ASP A 290 7.93 7.77 0.65
C ASP A 290 8.72 9.09 0.72
N ALA A 291 10.02 8.98 1.00
CA ALA A 291 10.89 10.14 1.06
C ALA A 291 11.39 10.59 -0.32
N ASP A 292 11.29 9.74 -1.36
CA ASP A 292 11.88 9.87 -2.72
C ASP A 292 13.42 10.11 -2.74
N ASP A 293 14.03 10.48 -1.60
CA ASP A 293 15.46 10.69 -1.38
C ASP A 293 16.04 9.52 -0.55
N PRO A 294 16.93 8.71 -1.13
CA PRO A 294 17.53 7.55 -0.44
C PRO A 294 18.38 7.90 0.78
N SER A 295 18.69 9.18 1.00
CA SER A 295 19.40 9.68 2.19
C SER A 295 18.47 10.09 3.34
N GLN A 296 17.15 10.07 3.12
CA GLN A 296 16.14 10.44 4.11
C GLN A 296 15.31 9.24 4.54
N ALA A 297 14.94 9.22 5.82
CA ALA A 297 14.06 8.22 6.37
C ALA A 297 12.60 8.59 6.06
N ALA A 298 11.81 7.58 5.68
CA ALA A 298 10.37 7.64 5.77
C ALA A 298 9.94 7.97 7.21
N VAL A 299 8.81 8.64 7.35
CA VAL A 299 8.26 9.03 8.65
C VAL A 299 6.87 8.43 8.85
N LEU A 300 6.56 8.13 10.12
CA LEU A 300 5.21 7.88 10.58
C LEU A 300 4.58 9.22 10.98
N LEU A 301 3.45 9.53 10.36
CA LEU A 301 2.66 10.72 10.64
C LEU A 301 1.36 10.36 11.36
N GLN A 302 0.80 11.34 12.05
CA GLN A 302 -0.55 11.31 12.57
C GLN A 302 -1.34 12.51 12.07
N THR A 303 -2.62 12.28 11.79
CA THR A 303 -3.59 13.35 11.53
C THR A 303 -5.02 12.92 11.88
N GLN A 304 -5.96 13.85 11.80
CA GLN A 304 -7.37 13.61 12.10
C GLN A 304 -8.28 14.29 11.07
N LEU A 305 -9.16 13.52 10.44
CA LEU A 305 -10.24 14.07 9.60
C LEU A 305 -11.51 14.18 10.44
N SER A 306 -12.07 15.37 10.58
CA SER A 306 -13.34 15.60 11.28
C SER A 306 -14.52 15.62 10.31
N GLY A 307 -15.70 15.23 10.78
CA GLY A 307 -16.94 15.25 9.99
C GLY A 307 -17.30 13.91 9.36
N TYR A 308 -16.76 12.80 9.86
CA TYR A 308 -17.15 11.46 9.45
C TYR A 308 -18.48 11.03 10.12
N PRO A 309 -19.39 10.33 9.43
CA PRO A 309 -19.38 10.06 7.99
C PRO A 309 -19.65 11.33 7.17
N PHE A 310 -19.02 11.43 6.00
CA PHE A 310 -19.11 12.55 5.07
C PHE A 310 -20.38 12.50 4.21
#